data_AF-A0A969E1A6-F1
#
_entry.id   AF-A0A969E1A6-F1
#
_cell.length_a   1.000
_cell.length_b   1.000
_cell.length_c   1.000
_cell.angle_alpha   90.00
_cell.angle_beta   90.00
_cell.angle_gamma   90.00
#
_symmetry.space_group_name_H-M   'P 1'
#
loop_
_entity.id
_entity.type
_entity.pdbx_description
1 polymer ?
#
loop_
_entity_poly.entity_id
_entity_poly.type
_entity_poly.pdbx_seq_one_letter_code
_entity_poly.pdbx_strand_id
1 'polypeptide(L)'
;MNNQQNFSIAEKLNALLRNLLLKPLFSLGLIALVSVVMHFNIFTLDLQGNHLWRQSQTQINIQNFYRHDNNILNPRHNNFAGSENNIQRMEFPIMQWTIAQFHRLFGESITITRICVFVIGLLSVCGFFQLMQVLFKNALLSF
;
A
#
# COMPACT_ATOMS: atom_id res chain seq x y z
N MET A 1 0.30 16.15 -50.35
CA MET A 1 -0.85 16.39 -49.42
C MET A 1 -0.77 15.54 -48.13
N ASN A 2 -0.17 14.35 -48.12
CA ASN A 2 -0.04 13.52 -46.89
C ASN A 2 0.77 14.16 -45.73
N ASN A 3 1.85 14.90 -46.01
CA ASN A 3 2.73 15.39 -44.94
C ASN A 3 2.11 16.50 -44.06
N GLN A 4 1.29 17.39 -44.63
CA GLN A 4 0.60 18.44 -43.85
C GLN A 4 -0.51 17.88 -42.96
N GLN A 5 -1.25 16.87 -43.44
CA GLN A 5 -2.25 16.18 -42.60
C GLN A 5 -1.60 15.39 -41.47
N ASN A 6 -0.51 14.67 -41.75
CA ASN A 6 0.22 13.91 -40.73
C ASN A 6 0.81 14.83 -39.64
N PHE A 7 1.32 16.00 -40.03
CA PHE A 7 1.83 17.01 -39.09
C PHE A 7 0.72 17.55 -38.17
N SER A 8 -0.46 17.87 -38.72
CA SER A 8 -1.61 18.35 -37.94
C SER A 8 -2.15 17.29 -36.98
N ILE A 9 -2.13 16.00 -37.36
CA ILE A 9 -2.54 14.90 -36.49
C ILE A 9 -1.57 14.74 -35.32
N ALA A 10 -0.25 14.82 -35.56
CA ALA A 10 0.77 14.72 -34.53
C ALA A 10 0.67 15.86 -33.51
N GLU A 11 0.43 17.10 -33.95
CA GLU A 11 0.23 18.23 -33.05
C GLU A 11 -1.01 18.09 -32.16
N LYS A 12 -2.13 17.65 -32.75
CA LYS A 12 -3.36 17.38 -31.99
C LYS A 12 -3.16 16.26 -30.97
N LEU A 13 -2.45 15.19 -31.34
CA LEU A 13 -2.12 14.09 -30.43
C LEU A 13 -1.26 14.58 -29.27
N ASN A 14 -0.21 15.37 -29.54
CA ASN A 14 0.65 15.94 -28.51
C ASN A 14 -0.11 16.88 -27.56
N ALA A 15 -1.00 17.72 -28.07
CA ALA A 15 -1.85 18.59 -27.25
C ALA A 15 -2.79 17.78 -26.35
N LEU A 16 -3.36 16.69 -26.88
CA LEU A 16 -4.25 15.78 -26.14
C LEU A 16 -3.49 15.01 -25.06
N LEU A 17 -2.30 14.48 -25.39
CA LEU A 17 -1.40 13.84 -24.44
C LEU A 17 -0.98 14.81 -23.32
N ARG A 18 -0.60 16.04 -23.66
CA ARG A 18 -0.26 17.06 -22.66
C ARG A 18 -1.42 17.35 -21.71
N ASN A 19 -2.62 17.54 -22.24
CA ASN A 19 -3.82 17.76 -21.42
C ASN A 19 -4.19 16.55 -20.55
N LEU A 20 -3.90 15.34 -21.00
CA LEU A 20 -4.10 14.12 -20.22
C LEU A 20 -3.05 14.01 -19.09
N LEU A 21 -1.78 14.26 -19.40
CA LEU A 21 -0.65 14.22 -18.46
C LEU A 21 -0.77 15.27 -17.35
N LEU A 22 -1.36 16.43 -17.65
CA LEU A 22 -1.56 17.51 -16.67
C LEU A 22 -2.70 17.22 -15.68
N LYS A 23 -3.51 16.18 -15.89
CA LYS A 23 -4.56 15.82 -14.94
C LYS A 23 -3.94 15.13 -13.73
N PRO A 24 -4.11 15.65 -12.50
CA PRO A 24 -3.49 15.07 -11.31
C PRO A 24 -3.89 13.61 -11.06
N LEU A 25 -5.12 13.24 -11.43
CA LEU A 25 -5.60 11.86 -11.32
C LEU A 25 -4.83 10.90 -12.23
N PHE A 26 -4.42 11.37 -13.42
CA PHE A 26 -3.59 10.59 -14.32
C PHE A 26 -2.20 10.35 -13.71
N SER A 27 -1.59 11.40 -13.15
CA SER A 27 -0.28 11.30 -12.48
C SER A 27 -0.32 10.32 -11.31
N LEU A 28 -1.37 10.36 -10.48
CA LEU A 28 -1.55 9.38 -9.40
C LEU A 28 -1.71 7.95 -9.93
N GLY A 29 -2.49 7.76 -10.99
CA GLY A 29 -2.65 6.46 -11.63
C GLY A 29 -1.33 5.93 -12.18
N LEU A 30 -0.53 6.79 -12.81
CA LEU A 30 0.80 6.44 -13.31
C LEU A 30 1.77 6.06 -12.19
N ILE A 31 1.79 6.82 -11.09
CA ILE A 31 2.61 6.51 -9.90
C ILE A 31 2.21 5.15 -9.32
N ALA A 32 0.91 4.88 -9.19
CA ALA A 32 0.42 3.60 -8.71
C ALA A 32 0.83 2.45 -9.64
N LEU A 33 0.68 2.62 -10.96
CA LEU A 33 1.08 1.63 -11.96
C LEU A 33 2.58 1.31 -11.89
N VAL A 34 3.43 2.34 -11.91
CA VAL A 34 4.89 2.17 -11.82
C VAL A 34 5.25 1.47 -10.51
N SER A 35 4.60 1.84 -9.40
CA SER A 35 4.83 1.20 -8.10
C SER A 35 4.46 -0.29 -8.13
N VAL A 36 3.34 -0.67 -8.74
CA VAL A 36 2.94 -2.08 -8.90
C VAL A 36 3.97 -2.86 -9.70
N VAL A 37 4.41 -2.32 -10.84
CA VAL A 37 5.42 -2.96 -11.70
C VAL A 37 6.73 -3.20 -10.95
N MET A 38 7.20 -2.19 -10.22
CA MET A 38 8.44 -2.28 -9.43
C MET A 38 8.36 -3.31 -8.28
N HIS A 39 7.17 -3.49 -7.69
CA HIS A 39 6.98 -4.39 -6.56
C HIS A 39 6.49 -5.80 -6.95
N PHE A 40 6.23 -6.05 -8.23
CA PHE A 40 5.64 -7.30 -8.69
C PHE A 40 6.41 -8.54 -8.23
N ASN A 41 7.74 -8.51 -8.38
CA ASN A 41 8.62 -9.62 -7.97
C ASN A 41 8.83 -9.72 -6.46
N ILE A 42 8.42 -8.71 -5.69
CA ILE A 42 8.63 -8.64 -4.23
C ILE A 42 7.45 -9.27 -3.48
N PHE A 43 6.24 -9.29 -4.06
CA PHE A 43 5.03 -9.79 -3.39
C PHE A 43 5.07 -11.28 -3.03
N THR A 44 5.86 -12.08 -3.75
CA THR A 44 5.99 -13.52 -3.52
C THR A 44 7.15 -13.89 -2.61
N LEU A 45 8.01 -12.93 -2.25
CA LEU A 45 9.17 -13.18 -1.42
C LEU A 45 8.77 -13.33 0.05
N ASP A 46 9.44 -14.25 0.74
CA ASP A 46 9.34 -14.38 2.19
C ASP A 46 9.93 -13.14 2.90
N LEU A 47 9.76 -13.04 4.21
CA LEU A 47 10.32 -11.98 5.03
C LEU A 47 11.85 -11.99 4.91
N GLN A 48 12.44 -10.84 4.57
CA GLN A 48 13.88 -10.73 4.35
C GLN A 48 14.40 -9.31 4.62
N GLY A 49 15.73 -9.20 4.74
CA GLY A 49 16.46 -7.94 4.89
C GLY A 49 16.69 -7.48 6.34
N ASN A 50 17.27 -6.29 6.49
CA ASN A 50 17.75 -5.79 7.79
C ASN A 50 16.63 -5.57 8.83
N HIS A 51 15.40 -5.34 8.37
CA HIS A 51 14.23 -5.15 9.23
C HIS A 51 13.44 -6.44 9.45
N LEU A 52 14.04 -7.61 9.18
CA LEU A 52 13.41 -8.92 9.33
C LEU A 52 12.77 -9.09 10.70
N TRP A 53 13.48 -8.72 11.78
CA TRP A 53 12.95 -8.82 13.15
C TRP A 53 11.57 -8.16 13.27
N ARG A 54 11.42 -6.93 12.78
CA ARG A 54 10.18 -6.18 12.88
C ARG A 54 9.10 -6.72 11.94
N GLN A 55 9.49 -7.15 10.75
CA GLN A 55 8.58 -7.81 9.80
C GLN A 55 8.01 -9.10 10.40
N SER A 56 8.87 -9.95 10.96
CA SER A 56 8.48 -11.19 11.64
C SER A 56 7.63 -10.92 12.86
N GLN A 57 7.96 -9.91 13.68
CA GLN A 57 7.15 -9.53 14.83
C GLN A 57 5.72 -9.11 14.41
N THR A 58 5.61 -8.36 13.32
CA THR A 58 4.31 -7.92 12.76
C THR A 58 3.53 -9.12 12.22
N GLN A 59 4.20 -9.99 11.46
CA GLN A 59 3.60 -11.19 10.88
C GLN A 59 3.10 -12.16 11.96
N ILE A 60 3.88 -12.37 13.02
CA ILE A 60 3.48 -13.19 14.18
C ILE A 60 2.20 -12.64 14.82
N ASN A 61 2.11 -11.32 15.01
CA ASN A 61 0.91 -10.71 15.60
C ASN A 61 -0.33 -10.93 14.71
N ILE A 62 -0.19 -10.77 13.38
CA ILE A 62 -1.25 -11.09 12.41
C ILE A 62 -1.68 -12.56 12.52
N GLN A 63 -0.71 -13.47 12.55
CA GLN A 63 -0.97 -14.90 12.69
C GLN A 63 -1.66 -15.24 14.00
N ASN A 64 -1.33 -14.55 15.09
CA ASN A 64 -1.98 -14.76 16.38
C ASN A 64 -3.44 -14.32 16.39
N PHE A 65 -3.76 -13.20 15.73
CA PHE A 65 -5.15 -12.79 15.52
C PHE A 65 -5.93 -13.76 14.63
N TYR A 66 -5.26 -14.38 13.65
CA TYR A 66 -5.85 -15.35 12.75
C TYR A 66 -6.05 -16.74 13.39
N ARG A 67 -5.03 -17.28 14.08
CA ARG A 67 -4.97 -18.67 14.57
C ARG A 67 -5.45 -18.87 16.00
N HIS A 68 -5.33 -17.86 16.87
CA HIS A 68 -5.53 -18.04 18.31
C HIS A 68 -6.68 -17.19 18.86
N ASP A 69 -6.57 -15.86 18.77
CA ASP A 69 -7.51 -14.95 19.42
C ASP A 69 -7.66 -13.66 18.61
N ASN A 70 -8.86 -13.42 18.08
CA ASN A 70 -9.16 -12.26 17.24
C ASN A 70 -9.51 -10.99 18.04
N ASN A 71 -9.29 -11.00 19.36
CA ASN A 71 -9.55 -9.86 20.22
C ASN A 71 -8.47 -8.78 20.09
N ILE A 72 -8.80 -7.68 19.40
CA ILE A 72 -7.91 -6.54 19.17
C ILE A 72 -7.36 -5.90 20.46
N LEU A 73 -8.06 -6.03 21.60
CA LEU A 73 -7.64 -5.46 22.89
C LEU A 73 -6.61 -6.34 23.62
N ASN A 74 -6.44 -7.59 23.18
CA ASN A 74 -5.55 -8.57 23.78
C ASN A 74 -4.59 -9.18 22.73
N PRO A 75 -3.74 -8.36 22.07
CA PRO A 75 -2.74 -8.85 21.13
C PRO A 75 -1.81 -9.85 21.81
N ARG A 76 -1.57 -10.99 21.15
CA ARG A 76 -0.70 -12.06 21.64
C ARG A 76 0.63 -12.07 20.88
N HIS A 77 1.69 -12.43 21.58
CA HIS A 77 3.01 -12.63 20.99
C HIS A 77 3.51 -14.05 21.24
N ASN A 78 4.52 -14.51 20.48
CA ASN A 78 5.05 -15.87 20.62
C ASN A 78 6.16 -15.97 21.67
N ASN A 79 6.19 -15.05 22.63
CA ASN A 79 7.13 -15.11 23.74
C ASN A 79 6.51 -15.87 24.92
N PHE A 80 6.67 -17.19 24.93
CA PHE A 80 6.14 -18.11 25.94
C PHE A 80 7.01 -18.14 27.21
N ALA A 81 7.47 -16.97 27.70
CA ALA A 81 8.37 -16.85 28.84
C ALA A 81 7.69 -17.14 30.21
N GLY A 82 6.92 -18.24 30.28
CA GLY A 82 6.37 -18.78 31.53
C GLY A 82 5.03 -18.19 32.00
N SER A 83 4.44 -17.23 31.28
CA SER A 83 3.09 -16.72 31.59
C SER A 83 2.02 -17.48 30.82
N GLU A 84 0.94 -17.91 31.49
CA GLU A 84 -0.19 -18.61 30.87
C GLU A 84 -0.86 -17.81 29.73
N ASN A 85 -0.73 -16.49 29.74
CA ASN A 85 -1.30 -15.59 28.77
C ASN A 85 -0.21 -14.76 28.09
N ASN A 86 0.22 -15.15 26.87
CA ASN A 86 1.23 -14.42 26.08
C ASN A 86 0.70 -13.11 25.48
N ILE A 87 -0.13 -12.39 26.23
CA ILE A 87 -0.70 -11.10 25.83
C ILE A 87 0.37 -10.04 26.03
N GLN A 88 0.72 -9.33 24.96
CA GLN A 88 1.72 -8.26 24.99
C GLN A 88 1.16 -7.02 24.32
N ARG A 89 0.91 -5.99 25.13
CA ARG A 89 0.37 -4.71 24.66
C ARG A 89 1.52 -3.75 24.36
N MET A 90 1.73 -3.47 23.09
CA MET A 90 2.70 -2.47 22.61
C MET A 90 1.94 -1.32 21.95
N GLU A 91 1.98 -1.26 20.62
CA GLU A 91 1.16 -0.37 19.80
C GLU A 91 -0.27 -0.91 19.62
N PHE A 92 -1.21 -0.01 19.35
CA PHE A 92 -2.58 -0.41 19.04
C PHE A 92 -2.62 -1.21 17.73
N PRO A 93 -3.04 -2.49 17.76
CA PRO A 93 -2.74 -3.43 16.68
C PRO A 93 -3.74 -3.38 15.52
N ILE A 94 -4.26 -2.20 15.18
CA ILE A 94 -5.34 -2.05 14.18
C ILE A 94 -4.91 -2.51 12.78
N MET A 95 -3.66 -2.23 12.41
CA MET A 95 -3.13 -2.68 11.12
C MET A 95 -3.04 -4.21 11.09
N GLN A 96 -2.42 -4.81 12.11
CA GLN A 96 -2.24 -6.26 12.20
C GLN A 96 -3.58 -7.00 12.28
N TRP A 97 -4.51 -6.49 13.07
CA TRP A 97 -5.85 -7.04 13.21
C TRP A 97 -6.65 -6.95 11.90
N THR A 98 -6.57 -5.83 11.18
CA THR A 98 -7.23 -5.67 9.88
C THR A 98 -6.69 -6.67 8.86
N ILE A 99 -5.36 -6.84 8.78
CA ILE A 99 -4.73 -7.83 7.88
C ILE A 99 -5.12 -9.25 8.26
N ALA A 100 -5.27 -9.55 9.56
CA ALA A 100 -5.76 -10.84 10.00
C ALA A 100 -7.18 -11.14 9.50
N GLN A 101 -8.06 -10.12 9.37
CA GLN A 101 -9.38 -10.32 8.76
C GLN A 101 -9.27 -10.70 7.29
N PHE A 102 -8.32 -10.11 6.55
CA PHE A 102 -8.02 -10.53 5.18
C PHE A 102 -7.48 -11.97 5.10
N HIS A 103 -6.63 -12.38 6.04
CA HIS A 103 -6.19 -13.77 6.14
C HIS A 103 -7.35 -14.74 6.39
N ARG A 104 -8.40 -14.33 7.12
CA ARG A 104 -9.62 -15.14 7.31
C ARG A 104 -10.44 -15.32 6.03
N LEU A 105 -10.38 -14.35 5.11
CA LEU A 105 -11.13 -14.39 3.85
C LEU A 105 -10.39 -15.16 2.74
N PHE A 106 -9.08 -14.99 2.65
CA PHE A 106 -8.27 -15.49 1.54
C PHE A 106 -7.30 -16.62 1.92
N GLY A 107 -7.21 -16.95 3.21
CA GLY A 107 -6.25 -17.88 3.76
C GLY A 107 -4.98 -17.18 4.28
N GLU A 108 -4.16 -17.92 5.00
CA GLU A 108 -2.92 -17.41 5.55
C GLU A 108 -1.82 -17.39 4.48
N SER A 109 -1.39 -16.19 4.07
CA SER A 109 -0.25 -16.04 3.16
C SER A 109 0.47 -14.72 3.39
N ILE A 110 1.80 -14.75 3.28
CA ILE A 110 2.65 -13.55 3.34
C ILE A 110 2.36 -12.61 2.18
N THR A 111 2.00 -13.15 1.01
CA THR A 111 1.62 -12.35 -0.17
C THR A 111 0.41 -11.48 0.14
N ILE A 112 -0.58 -11.99 0.88
CA ILE A 112 -1.75 -11.21 1.30
C ILE A 112 -1.31 -10.07 2.23
N THR A 113 -0.46 -10.37 3.23
CA THR A 113 0.09 -9.33 4.12
C THR A 113 0.79 -8.22 3.31
N ARG A 114 1.62 -8.60 2.33
CA ARG A 114 2.35 -7.64 1.49
C ARG A 114 1.42 -6.78 0.63
N ILE A 115 0.40 -7.40 0.02
CA ILE A 115 -0.62 -6.67 -0.76
C ILE A 115 -1.36 -5.67 0.13
N CYS A 116 -1.77 -6.07 1.35
CA CYS A 116 -2.45 -5.18 2.28
C CYS A 116 -1.57 -3.97 2.66
N VAL A 117 -0.30 -4.20 3.01
CA VAL A 117 0.64 -3.12 3.36
C VAL A 117 0.90 -2.21 2.15
N PHE A 118 1.02 -2.78 0.94
CA PHE A 118 1.17 -2.01 -0.29
C PHE A 118 -0.05 -1.12 -0.59
N VAL A 119 -1.26 -1.65 -0.41
CA VAL A 119 -2.51 -0.87 -0.55
C VAL A 119 -2.57 0.26 0.48
N ILE A 120 -2.19 0.02 1.73
CA ILE A 120 -2.09 1.08 2.75
C ILE A 120 -1.11 2.18 2.30
N GLY A 121 0.02 1.80 1.71
CA GLY A 121 0.98 2.73 1.11
C GLY A 121 0.37 3.58 -0.01
N LEU A 122 -0.36 2.97 -0.95
CA LEU A 122 -1.05 3.70 -2.02
C LEU A 122 -2.13 4.64 -1.48
N LEU A 123 -2.91 4.20 -0.50
CA LEU A 123 -3.91 5.04 0.17
C LEU A 123 -3.26 6.24 0.87
N SER A 124 -2.06 6.04 1.45
CA SER A 124 -1.31 7.11 2.10
C SER A 124 -0.84 8.16 1.09
N VAL A 125 -0.39 7.76 -0.10
CA VAL A 125 -0.05 8.68 -1.20
C VAL A 125 -1.28 9.47 -1.65
N CYS A 126 -2.42 8.81 -1.83
CA CYS A 126 -3.68 9.47 -2.18
C CYS A 126 -4.13 10.47 -1.10
N GLY A 127 -4.07 10.08 0.18
CA GLY A 127 -4.42 10.94 1.30
C GLY A 127 -3.49 12.14 1.43
N PHE A 128 -2.18 11.93 1.23
CA PHE A 128 -1.21 13.02 1.21
C PHE A 128 -1.47 13.98 0.05
N PHE A 129 -1.80 13.47 -1.14
CA PHE A 129 -2.17 14.31 -2.27
C PHE A 129 -3.41 15.16 -1.99
N GLN A 130 -4.46 14.58 -1.39
CA GLN A 130 -5.65 15.33 -0.96
C GLN A 130 -5.30 16.40 0.08
N LEU A 131 -4.44 16.07 1.06
CA LEU A 131 -3.97 17.02 2.05
C LEU A 131 -3.25 18.20 1.39
N MET A 132 -2.39 17.96 0.41
CA MET A 132 -1.71 19.03 -0.34
C MET A 132 -2.69 19.94 -1.09
N GLN A 133 -3.74 19.39 -1.67
CA GLN A 133 -4.78 20.21 -2.33
C GLN A 133 -5.49 21.14 -1.34
N VAL A 134 -5.82 20.64 -0.15
CA VAL A 134 -6.48 21.43 0.89
C VAL A 134 -5.56 22.54 1.41
N LEU A 135 -4.29 22.23 1.66
CA LEU A 135 -3.33 23.19 2.22
C LEU A 135 -2.94 24.28 1.22
N PHE A 136 -2.72 23.94 -0.05
CA PHE A 136 -2.17 24.87 -1.04
C PHE A 136 -3.20 25.46 -2.01
N LYS A 137 -4.49 25.16 -1.83
CA LYS A 137 -5.63 25.71 -2.61
C LYS A 137 -5.28 25.96 -4.08
N ASN A 138 -4.98 24.89 -4.82
CA ASN A 138 -4.68 24.89 -6.26
C ASN A 138 -3.49 25.75 -6.74
N ALA A 139 -2.81 26.53 -5.89
CA ALA A 139 -1.73 27.42 -6.31
C ALA A 139 -0.44 26.67 -6.72
N LEU A 140 -0.22 25.46 -6.20
CA LEU A 140 0.96 24.63 -6.49
C LEU A 140 0.75 23.64 -7.65
N LEU A 141 -0.49 23.36 -8.03
CA LEU A 141 -0.85 22.45 -9.12
C LEU A 141 -1.27 23.18 -10.41
N SER A 142 -1.12 24.52 -10.45
CA SER A 142 -1.45 25.36 -11.61
C SER A 142 -0.25 25.73 -12.50
N PHE A 143 0.85 24.98 -12.43
CA PHE A 143 1.96 25.08 -13.37
C PHE A 143 1.75 24.13 -14.55
#